data_AF-M2BK92-F1
#
_entry.id   AF-M2BK92-F1
#
_cell.length_a   1.000
_cell.length_b   1.000
_cell.length_c   1.000
_cell.angle_alpha   90.00
_cell.angle_beta   90.00
_cell.angle_gamma   90.00
#
_symmetry.space_group_name_H-M   'P 1'
#
loop_
_entity.id
_entity.type
_entity.pdbx_description
1 polymer ?
#
loop_
_entity_poly.entity_id
_entity_poly.type
_entity_poly.pdbx_seq_one_letter_code
_entity_poly.pdbx_strand_id
1 'polypeptide(L)'
;MAARGKEKGLKGKGKTTALNGGVSFPLSKVIINADAFKDTEDKELKGFLEYLKTGKVKSEFTRRIEEMIQTIKQNEQARQEYRLMSTFEMDARYKGFSEGAYSTKKETAKLMKLKNFDIALIKEITGLSEAEIEKL
;
A
#
# COMPACT_ATOMS: atom_id res chain seq x y z
N MET A 1 7.72 -40.99 -45.68
CA MET A 1 7.90 -42.10 -44.73
C MET A 1 8.79 -41.60 -43.59
N ALA A 2 8.23 -41.53 -42.37
CA ALA A 2 8.83 -41.43 -41.00
C ALA A 2 10.09 -40.55 -40.76
N ALA A 3 10.12 -39.49 -39.93
CA ALA A 3 9.77 -39.29 -38.50
C ALA A 3 10.99 -39.31 -37.53
N ARG A 4 10.96 -38.37 -36.55
CA ARG A 4 11.75 -38.22 -35.29
C ARG A 4 13.18 -37.67 -35.43
N GLY A 5 13.65 -36.68 -34.67
CA GLY A 5 13.17 -36.02 -33.45
C GLY A 5 14.28 -36.04 -32.38
N LYS A 6 14.49 -34.93 -31.64
CA LYS A 6 14.65 -34.86 -30.16
C LYS A 6 15.23 -33.50 -29.72
N GLU A 7 14.32 -32.63 -29.29
CA GLU A 7 14.57 -31.46 -28.46
C GLU A 7 14.85 -31.93 -27.01
N LYS A 8 15.96 -31.48 -26.39
CA LYS A 8 16.30 -31.76 -24.99
C LYS A 8 16.05 -30.52 -24.14
N GLY A 9 14.82 -30.36 -23.64
CA GLY A 9 14.53 -29.45 -22.54
C GLY A 9 14.92 -30.06 -21.19
N LEU A 10 15.78 -29.39 -20.43
CA LEU A 10 16.11 -29.75 -19.04
C LEU A 10 14.90 -29.48 -18.13
N LYS A 11 14.36 -30.54 -17.52
CA LYS A 11 13.28 -30.49 -16.52
C LYS A 11 13.87 -30.29 -15.11
N GLY A 12 13.83 -29.06 -14.60
CA GLY A 12 14.04 -28.78 -13.17
C GLY A 12 12.74 -29.03 -12.39
N LYS A 13 12.65 -30.11 -11.62
CA LYS A 13 11.50 -30.40 -10.75
C LYS A 13 11.61 -29.64 -9.43
N GLY A 14 10.88 -28.53 -9.28
CA GLY A 14 10.58 -27.94 -7.97
C GLY A 14 9.33 -28.59 -7.39
N LYS A 15 9.42 -29.18 -6.19
CA LYS A 15 8.26 -29.73 -5.46
C LYS A 15 7.50 -28.56 -4.81
N THR A 16 6.19 -28.46 -5.04
CA THR A 16 5.30 -27.54 -4.31
C THR A 16 4.38 -28.36 -3.42
N THR A 17 4.63 -28.36 -2.11
CA THR A 17 3.72 -28.94 -1.11
C THR A 17 2.71 -27.86 -0.74
N ALA A 18 1.42 -28.07 -1.04
CA ALA A 18 0.36 -27.16 -0.63
C ALA A 18 -0.06 -27.48 0.81
N LEU A 19 0.15 -26.53 1.73
CA LEU A 19 -0.55 -26.50 3.01
C LEU A 19 -1.78 -25.61 2.80
N ASN A 20 -2.96 -26.20 3.00
CA ASN A 20 -4.29 -25.58 3.02
C ASN A 20 -4.90 -25.25 1.65
N GLY A 21 -5.74 -26.17 1.15
CA GLY A 21 -7.07 -25.92 0.54
C GLY A 21 -7.23 -25.01 -0.68
N GLY A 22 -6.17 -24.37 -1.18
CA GLY A 22 -6.20 -23.58 -2.41
C GLY A 22 -5.88 -24.46 -3.61
N VAL A 23 -6.65 -24.32 -4.69
CA VAL A 23 -6.34 -24.92 -5.99
C VAL A 23 -4.98 -24.37 -6.43
N SER A 24 -3.90 -25.13 -6.17
CA SER A 24 -2.56 -24.81 -6.63
C SER A 24 -2.51 -25.13 -8.12
N PHE A 25 -2.80 -24.13 -8.95
CA PHE A 25 -2.41 -24.21 -10.35
C PHE A 25 -0.88 -24.29 -10.39
N PRO A 26 -0.28 -25.28 -11.09
CA PRO A 26 1.16 -25.33 -11.22
C PRO A 26 1.64 -24.01 -11.81
N LEU A 27 2.55 -23.33 -11.09
CA LEU A 27 3.19 -22.11 -11.57
C LEU A 27 4.04 -22.45 -12.80
N SER A 28 3.45 -22.36 -13.98
CA SER A 28 4.14 -22.46 -15.25
C SER A 28 4.92 -21.17 -15.47
N LYS A 29 6.24 -21.22 -15.30
CA LYS A 29 7.12 -20.09 -15.66
C LYS A 29 7.32 -20.09 -17.17
N VAL A 30 6.84 -19.03 -17.82
CA VAL A 30 7.08 -18.77 -19.25
C VAL A 30 8.03 -17.59 -19.35
N ILE A 31 9.15 -17.78 -20.06
CA ILE A 31 10.13 -16.72 -20.34
C ILE A 31 9.96 -16.34 -21.80
N ILE A 32 9.70 -15.06 -22.06
CA ILE A 32 9.40 -14.54 -23.40
C ILE A 32 10.36 -13.39 -23.71
N ASN A 33 10.95 -13.39 -24.91
CA ASN A 33 11.75 -12.28 -25.40
C ASN A 33 10.86 -11.24 -26.08
N ALA A 34 10.68 -10.08 -25.46
CA ALA A 34 9.89 -8.98 -26.02
C ALA A 34 10.49 -8.40 -27.32
N ASP A 35 11.81 -8.45 -27.52
CA ASP A 35 12.46 -7.87 -28.70
C ASP A 35 12.27 -8.69 -29.99
N ALA A 36 11.76 -9.94 -29.87
CA ALA A 36 11.48 -10.83 -31.00
C ALA A 36 10.24 -10.42 -31.84
N PHE A 37 9.54 -9.35 -31.46
CA PHE A 37 8.38 -8.84 -32.21
C PHE A 37 8.71 -8.48 -33.68
N LYS A 38 9.98 -8.18 -33.98
CA LYS A 38 10.44 -7.89 -35.35
C LYS A 38 10.34 -9.11 -36.26
N ASP A 39 10.61 -10.29 -35.72
CA ASP A 39 10.75 -11.56 -36.44
C ASP A 39 9.52 -12.47 -36.28
N THR A 40 8.50 -12.01 -35.55
CA THR A 40 7.27 -12.78 -35.30
C THR A 40 6.28 -12.63 -36.46
N GLU A 41 5.86 -13.75 -37.05
CA GLU A 41 4.87 -13.78 -38.15
C GLU A 41 3.43 -13.61 -37.67
N ASP A 42 3.11 -14.13 -36.46
CA ASP A 42 1.79 -14.00 -35.86
C ASP A 42 1.50 -12.54 -35.48
N LYS A 43 0.42 -11.98 -36.05
CA LYS A 43 0.05 -10.57 -35.89
C LYS A 43 -0.35 -10.22 -34.46
N GLU A 44 -1.02 -11.13 -33.74
CA GLU A 44 -1.47 -10.88 -32.38
C GLU A 44 -0.31 -10.97 -31.39
N LEU A 45 0.54 -11.99 -31.54
CA LEU A 45 1.74 -12.16 -30.71
C LEU A 45 2.73 -11.01 -30.93
N LYS A 46 2.94 -10.61 -32.19
CA LYS A 46 3.76 -9.43 -32.53
C LYS A 46 3.23 -8.17 -31.85
N GLY A 47 1.92 -7.93 -31.91
CA GLY A 47 1.28 -6.79 -31.25
C GLY A 47 1.46 -6.82 -29.72
N PHE A 48 1.34 -7.99 -29.11
CA PHE A 48 1.56 -8.16 -27.67
C PHE A 48 3.02 -7.92 -27.25
N LEU A 49 3.99 -8.50 -27.95
CA LEU A 49 5.41 -8.31 -27.66
C LEU A 49 5.84 -6.85 -27.84
N GLU A 50 5.31 -6.18 -28.86
CA GLU A 50 5.55 -4.75 -29.07
C GLU A 50 4.92 -3.90 -27.96
N TYR A 51 3.73 -4.26 -27.47
CA TYR A 51 3.12 -3.62 -26.31
C TYR A 51 3.97 -3.79 -25.04
N LEU A 52 4.51 -4.99 -24.78
CA LEU A 52 5.41 -5.22 -23.63
C LEU A 52 6.68 -4.35 -23.69
N LYS A 53 7.19 -4.09 -24.89
CA LYS A 53 8.41 -3.27 -25.07
C LYS A 53 8.12 -1.76 -25.07
N THR A 54 7.02 -1.33 -25.69
CA THR A 54 6.77 0.08 -26.04
C THR A 54 5.57 0.70 -25.34
N GLY A 55 4.68 -0.10 -24.75
CA GLY A 55 3.41 0.34 -24.18
C GLY A 55 2.35 0.74 -25.21
N LYS A 56 2.59 0.53 -26.51
CA LYS A 56 1.65 0.92 -27.57
C LYS A 56 0.57 -0.15 -27.78
N VAL A 57 -0.69 0.25 -27.69
CA VAL A 57 -1.85 -0.61 -27.96
C VAL A 57 -2.02 -0.76 -29.48
N LYS A 58 -1.98 -2.00 -29.97
CA LYS A 58 -2.13 -2.32 -31.41
C LYS A 58 -3.16 -3.40 -31.71
N SER A 59 -3.67 -4.07 -30.68
CA SER A 59 -4.68 -5.12 -30.81
C SER A 59 -5.75 -4.99 -29.74
N GLU A 60 -6.92 -5.56 -30.01
CA GLU A 60 -8.02 -5.68 -29.04
C GLU A 60 -7.56 -6.36 -27.74
N PHE A 61 -6.66 -7.34 -27.84
CA PHE A 61 -6.07 -8.00 -26.68
C PHE A 61 -5.25 -7.03 -25.81
N THR A 62 -4.35 -6.25 -26.40
CA THR A 62 -3.54 -5.25 -25.66
C THR A 62 -4.41 -4.14 -25.06
N ARG A 63 -5.51 -3.79 -25.72
CA ARG A 63 -6.47 -2.80 -25.22
C ARG A 63 -7.15 -3.27 -23.94
N ARG A 64 -7.61 -4.53 -23.89
CA ARG A 64 -8.20 -5.12 -22.67
C ARG A 64 -7.22 -5.14 -21.50
N ILE A 65 -5.94 -5.41 -21.78
CA ILE A 65 -4.89 -5.36 -20.75
C ILE A 65 -4.74 -3.93 -20.22
N GLU A 66 -4.72 -2.93 -21.09
CA GLU A 66 -4.59 -1.52 -20.68
C GLU A 66 -5.79 -1.05 -19.84
N GLU A 67 -7.02 -1.40 -20.23
CA GLU A 67 -8.24 -1.11 -19.45
C GLU A 67 -8.17 -1.75 -18.05
N MET A 68 -7.70 -2.99 -17.94
CA MET A 68 -7.52 -3.66 -16.65
C MET A 68 -6.41 -2.99 -15.80
N ILE A 69 -5.31 -2.58 -16.41
CA ILE A 69 -4.25 -1.84 -15.71
C ILE A 69 -4.78 -0.50 -15.19
N GLN A 70 -5.57 0.23 -15.99
CA GLN A 70 -6.14 1.51 -15.60
C GLN A 70 -7.10 1.36 -14.41
N THR A 71 -8.01 0.39 -14.45
CA THR A 71 -8.93 0.13 -13.33
C THR A 71 -8.18 -0.22 -12.03
N ILE A 72 -7.13 -1.04 -12.10
CA ILE A 72 -6.31 -1.37 -10.94
C ILE A 72 -5.54 -0.14 -10.43
N LYS A 73 -4.94 0.66 -11.33
CA LYS A 73 -4.20 1.87 -10.95
C LYS A 73 -5.09 2.89 -10.24
N GLN A 74 -6.31 3.12 -10.75
CA GLN A 74 -7.27 4.02 -10.12
C GLN A 74 -7.64 3.54 -8.71
N ASN A 75 -7.85 2.23 -8.54
CA ASN A 75 -8.11 1.65 -7.22
C ASN A 75 -6.92 1.82 -6.28
N GLU A 76 -5.70 1.55 -6.74
CA GLU A 76 -4.49 1.70 -5.94
C GLU A 76 -4.22 3.17 -5.59
N GLN A 77 -4.48 4.11 -6.50
CA GLN A 77 -4.44 5.55 -6.22
C GLN A 77 -5.47 5.93 -5.14
N ALA A 78 -6.72 5.51 -5.27
CA ALA A 78 -7.74 5.74 -4.25
C ALA A 78 -7.34 5.12 -2.89
N ARG A 79 -6.64 3.98 -2.91
CA ARG A 79 -6.09 3.34 -1.72
C ARG A 79 -4.95 4.12 -1.09
N GLN A 80 -4.10 4.75 -1.90
CA GLN A 80 -3.04 5.64 -1.44
C GLN A 80 -3.63 6.92 -0.85
N GLU A 81 -4.62 7.53 -1.51
CA GLU A 81 -5.34 8.70 -1.02
C GLU A 81 -6.02 8.40 0.33
N TYR A 82 -6.70 7.25 0.45
CA TYR A 82 -7.30 6.83 1.71
C TYR A 82 -6.25 6.65 2.83
N ARG A 83 -5.06 6.13 2.49
CA ARG A 83 -3.96 6.02 3.44
C ARG A 83 -3.47 7.39 3.89
N LEU A 84 -3.29 8.34 2.97
CA LEU A 84 -2.89 9.70 3.29
C LEU A 84 -3.94 10.40 4.16
N MET A 85 -5.21 10.34 3.78
CA MET A 85 -6.31 10.93 4.54
C MET A 85 -6.41 10.35 5.95
N SER A 86 -6.35 9.02 6.10
CA SER A 86 -6.39 8.39 7.43
C SER A 86 -5.21 8.79 8.31
N THR A 87 -4.00 8.94 7.77
CA THR A 87 -2.85 9.43 8.56
C THR A 87 -3.06 10.87 9.02
N PHE A 88 -3.58 11.75 8.15
CA PHE A 88 -3.85 13.13 8.49
C PHE A 88 -4.95 13.25 9.55
N GLU A 89 -6.05 12.50 9.39
CA GLU A 89 -7.15 12.45 10.36
C GLU A 89 -6.69 11.94 11.73
N MET A 90 -5.84 10.92 11.75
CA MET A 90 -5.27 10.39 13.00
C MET A 90 -4.36 11.40 13.69
N ASP A 91 -3.50 12.10 12.95
CA ASP A 91 -2.62 13.14 13.50
C ASP A 91 -3.43 14.33 14.03
N ALA A 92 -4.44 14.78 13.29
CA ALA A 92 -5.34 15.85 13.72
C ALA A 92 -6.11 15.47 15.00
N ARG A 93 -6.62 14.23 15.09
CA ARG A 93 -7.28 13.72 16.31
C ARG A 93 -6.31 13.62 17.48
N TYR A 94 -5.10 13.13 17.26
CA TYR A 94 -4.10 13.02 18.32
C TYR A 94 -3.71 14.40 18.86
N LYS A 95 -3.46 15.37 17.97
CA LYS A 95 -3.20 16.77 18.34
C LYS A 95 -4.37 17.36 19.11
N GLY A 96 -5.59 17.25 18.58
CA GLY A 96 -6.79 17.76 19.25
C GLY A 96 -7.03 17.13 20.63
N PHE A 97 -6.80 15.83 20.80
CA PHE A 97 -6.89 15.17 22.09
C PHE A 97 -5.80 15.66 23.06
N SER A 98 -4.57 15.81 22.59
CA SER A 98 -3.44 16.27 23.40
C SER A 98 -3.61 17.73 23.86
N GLU A 99 -4.02 18.62 22.95
CA GLU A 99 -4.31 20.02 23.26
C GLU A 99 -5.53 20.16 24.16
N GLY A 100 -6.59 19.39 23.90
CA GLY A 100 -7.78 19.33 24.74
C GLY A 100 -7.44 18.88 26.16
N ALA A 101 -6.71 17.78 26.32
CA ALA A 101 -6.26 17.29 27.61
C ALA A 101 -5.39 18.32 28.36
N TYR A 102 -4.49 19.01 27.65
CA TYR A 102 -3.68 20.07 28.23
C TYR A 102 -4.51 21.30 28.65
N SER A 103 -5.51 21.69 27.84
CA SER A 103 -6.45 22.76 28.19
C SER A 103 -7.26 22.40 29.45
N THR A 104 -7.79 21.18 29.53
CA THR A 104 -8.54 20.71 30.71
C THR A 104 -7.68 20.70 31.97
N LYS A 105 -6.39 20.31 31.86
CA LYS A 105 -5.43 20.39 32.97
C LYS A 105 -5.25 21.82 33.46
N LYS A 106 -5.12 22.79 32.55
CA LYS A 106 -5.01 24.22 32.89
C LYS A 106 -6.27 24.77 33.56
N GLU A 107 -7.44 24.45 33.05
CA GLU A 107 -8.72 24.87 33.65
C GLU A 107 -8.89 24.29 35.05
N THR A 108 -8.56 23.01 35.22
CA THR A 108 -8.59 22.33 36.53
C THR A 108 -7.64 23.01 37.51
N ALA A 109 -6.40 23.31 37.10
CA ALA A 109 -5.42 24.02 37.92
C ALA A 109 -5.90 25.44 38.30
N LYS A 110 -6.51 26.19 37.36
CA LYS A 110 -7.11 27.51 37.66
C LYS A 110 -8.20 27.43 38.72
N LEU A 111 -9.11 26.46 38.61
CA LEU A 111 -10.19 26.25 39.58
C LEU A 111 -9.65 25.85 40.96
N MET A 112 -8.61 25.02 41.02
CA MET A 112 -7.97 24.65 42.28
C MET A 112 -7.25 25.83 42.93
N LYS A 113 -6.56 26.65 42.13
CA LYS A 113 -5.92 27.88 42.62
C LYS A 113 -6.94 28.86 43.19
N LEU A 114 -8.08 29.03 42.52
CA LEU A 114 -9.21 29.85 43.02
C LEU A 114 -9.80 29.31 44.34
N LYS A 115 -9.69 28.01 44.60
CA LYS A 115 -10.12 27.37 45.84
C LYS A 115 -9.03 27.32 46.92
N ASN A 116 -7.90 28.01 46.72
CA ASN A 116 -6.77 28.08 47.64
C ASN A 116 -6.10 26.72 47.96
N PHE A 117 -6.06 25.80 46.99
CA PHE A 117 -5.24 24.58 47.12
C PHE A 117 -3.74 24.90 46.98
N ASP A 118 -2.90 24.14 47.68
CA ASP A 118 -1.44 24.29 47.62
C ASP A 118 -0.88 23.96 46.23
N ILE A 119 0.15 24.70 45.81
CA ILE A 119 0.79 24.55 44.50
C ILE A 119 1.36 23.13 44.32
N ALA A 120 1.93 22.55 45.37
CA ALA A 120 2.46 21.17 45.34
C ALA A 120 1.37 20.13 45.04
N LEU A 121 0.17 20.30 45.62
CA LEU A 121 -0.96 19.42 45.39
C LEU A 121 -1.56 19.61 43.98
N ILE A 122 -1.63 20.86 43.49
CA ILE A 122 -2.10 21.15 42.12
C ILE A 122 -1.14 20.52 41.09
N LYS A 123 0.16 20.58 41.33
CA LYS A 123 1.20 19.93 40.51
C LYS A 123 0.99 18.42 40.46
N GLU A 124 0.77 17.77 41.60
CA GLU A 124 0.55 16.33 41.69
C GLU A 124 -0.72 15.89 40.94
N ILE A 125 -1.83 16.63 41.08
CA ILE A 125 -3.12 16.26 40.47
C ILE A 125 -3.16 16.54 38.97
N THR A 126 -2.63 17.69 38.53
CA THR A 126 -2.75 18.12 37.12
C THR A 126 -1.57 17.70 36.25
N GLY A 127 -0.42 17.39 36.87
CA GLY A 127 0.83 17.08 36.19
C GLY A 127 1.44 18.28 35.45
N LEU A 128 0.99 19.51 35.73
CA LEU A 128 1.58 20.74 35.21
C LEU A 128 2.83 21.10 36.00
N SER A 129 3.75 21.85 35.39
CA SER A 129 4.91 22.38 36.11
C SER A 129 4.53 23.51 37.08
N GLU A 130 5.34 23.72 38.13
CA GLU A 130 5.10 24.79 39.11
C GLU A 130 5.06 26.17 38.43
N ALA A 131 5.98 26.42 37.49
CA ALA A 131 6.02 27.65 36.73
C ALA A 131 4.78 27.89 35.86
N GLU A 132 4.13 26.83 35.36
CA GLU A 132 2.85 26.96 34.67
C GLU A 132 1.72 27.30 35.64
N ILE A 133 1.66 26.63 36.79
CA ILE A 133 0.63 26.86 37.82
C ILE A 133 0.72 28.27 38.42
N GLU A 134 1.93 28.77 38.63
CA GLU A 134 2.16 30.14 39.11
C GLU A 134 1.66 31.20 38.13
N LYS A 135 1.81 30.95 36.81
CA LYS A 135 1.37 31.85 35.74
C LYS A 135 -0.13 31.80 35.43
N LEU A 136 -0.86 30.77 35.89
CA LEU A 136 -2.31 30.62 35.69
C LEU A 136 -3.14 31.54 36.58
#